data_AF-A0A1D2RQX3-F1
#
_entry.id   AF-A0A1D2RQX3-F1
#
_cell.length_a   1.000
_cell.length_b   1.000
_cell.length_c   1.000
_cell.angle_alpha   90.00
_cell.angle_beta   90.00
_cell.angle_gamma   90.00
#
_symmetry.space_group_name_H-M   'P 1'
#
loop_
_entity.id
_entity.type
_entity.pdbx_description
1 polymer ?
#
loop_
_entity_poly.entity_id
_entity_poly.type
_entity_poly.pdbx_seq_one_letter_code
_entity_poly.pdbx_strand_id
1 'polypeptide(L)'
;MPQIRPLLVLLRQQWIAALVMGLVLLPVHAQTPPVEPRQTWQMLDYIAVDYAAAVHGGRILSPGEYAEMQEFASAVRTQLQTLPASPQQPRLLARADQLVAAVDLKADSTQVATLARGMADDLLAD
;
A
#
# COMPACT_ATOMS: atom_id res chain seq x y z
N MET A 1 -8.25 -34.18 24.60
CA MET A 1 -7.52 -32.90 24.69
C MET A 1 -8.22 -31.89 23.77
N PRO A 2 -8.94 -30.89 24.28
CA PRO A 2 -9.57 -29.87 23.43
C PRO A 2 -8.52 -28.85 22.95
N GLN A 3 -8.56 -28.53 21.65
CA GLN A 3 -7.66 -27.55 21.01
C GLN A 3 -8.02 -26.13 21.43
N ILE A 4 -7.13 -25.45 22.15
CA ILE A 4 -7.27 -24.03 22.48
C ILE A 4 -6.59 -23.21 21.38
N ARG A 5 -7.40 -22.59 20.49
CA ARG A 5 -7.17 -21.28 19.83
C ARG A 5 -8.14 -21.07 18.66
N PRO A 6 -9.14 -20.19 18.82
CA PRO A 6 -9.42 -19.19 17.78
C PRO A 6 -9.73 -17.79 18.34
N LEU A 7 -9.15 -17.41 19.49
CA LEU A 7 -9.47 -16.14 20.17
C LEU A 7 -8.64 -14.92 19.71
N LEU A 8 -7.47 -15.13 19.11
CA LEU A 8 -6.55 -14.04 18.73
C LEU A 8 -6.77 -13.49 17.31
N VAL A 9 -7.44 -14.22 16.43
CA VAL A 9 -7.74 -13.74 15.06
C VAL A 9 -8.93 -12.79 15.05
N LEU A 10 -9.95 -13.05 15.88
CA LEU A 10 -11.18 -12.26 15.94
C LEU A 10 -10.98 -10.84 16.53
N LEU A 11 -9.89 -10.59 17.24
CA LEU A 11 -9.65 -9.34 17.97
C LEU A 11 -8.96 -8.24 17.13
N ARG A 12 -8.37 -8.60 15.97
CA ARG A 12 -7.77 -7.64 15.01
C ARG A 12 -8.79 -7.11 13.99
N GLN A 13 -9.99 -7.70 13.94
CA GLN A 13 -11.01 -7.48 12.90
C GLN A 13 -12.27 -6.73 13.40
N GLN A 14 -12.12 -5.85 14.40
CA GLN A 14 -13.20 -5.05 15.01
C GLN A 14 -12.92 -3.54 15.03
N TRP A 15 -11.77 -3.07 14.55
CA TRP A 15 -11.38 -1.65 14.64
C TRP A 15 -11.66 -0.80 13.39
N ILE A 16 -12.02 -1.43 12.26
CA ILE A 16 -12.25 -0.71 10.98
C ILE A 16 -13.74 -0.33 10.78
N ALA A 17 -14.68 -1.02 11.44
CA ALA A 17 -16.12 -0.88 11.16
C ALA A 17 -16.88 0.16 12.01
N ALA A 18 -16.20 0.90 12.91
CA ALA A 18 -16.87 1.68 13.97
C ALA A 18 -16.55 3.21 13.99
N LEU A 19 -16.01 3.78 12.91
CA LEU A 19 -15.72 5.24 12.82
C LEU A 19 -16.41 5.95 11.63
N VAL A 20 -17.43 5.34 11.01
CA VAL A 20 -18.12 5.92 9.84
C VAL A 20 -19.49 6.52 10.17
N MET A 21 -20.09 6.18 11.32
CA MET A 21 -21.49 6.51 11.60
C MET A 21 -21.68 7.49 12.76
N GLY A 22 -21.49 8.79 12.48
CA GLY A 22 -22.04 9.83 13.37
C GLY A 22 -21.38 11.21 13.39
N LEU A 23 -21.11 11.85 12.24
CA LEU A 23 -20.89 13.32 12.04
C LEU A 23 -20.60 13.56 10.53
N VAL A 24 -20.89 14.67 9.82
CA VAL A 24 -21.65 15.92 10.07
C VAL A 24 -22.51 16.20 8.81
N LEU A 25 -23.71 16.81 8.94
CA LEU A 25 -24.42 17.45 7.80
C LEU A 25 -23.88 18.88 7.55
N LEU A 26 -22.74 19.00 6.86
CA LEU A 26 -22.24 20.27 6.34
C LEU A 26 -21.85 20.13 4.86
N PRO A 27 -22.05 21.16 4.02
CA PRO A 27 -21.59 21.15 2.64
C PRO A 27 -20.06 21.31 2.62
N VAL A 28 -19.36 20.18 2.69
CA VAL A 28 -17.93 20.11 2.35
C VAL A 28 -17.77 20.61 0.92
N HIS A 29 -17.10 21.76 0.79
CA HIS A 29 -16.52 22.13 -0.48
C HIS A 29 -15.40 21.12 -0.73
N ALA A 30 -15.60 20.23 -1.70
CA ALA A 30 -14.61 19.22 -2.08
C ALA A 30 -13.44 19.86 -2.82
N GLN A 31 -12.66 20.68 -2.10
CA GLN A 31 -11.27 20.93 -2.44
C GLN A 31 -10.55 19.60 -2.20
N THR A 32 -10.20 18.89 -3.27
CA THR A 32 -9.31 17.74 -3.15
C THR A 32 -8.00 18.25 -2.56
N PRO A 33 -7.62 17.86 -1.32
CA PRO A 33 -6.33 18.30 -0.77
C PRO A 33 -5.21 17.80 -1.69
N PRO A 34 -4.07 18.52 -1.77
CA PRO A 34 -2.91 17.99 -2.47
C PRO A 34 -2.57 16.60 -1.91
N VAL A 35 -2.13 15.70 -2.78
CA VAL A 35 -1.67 14.38 -2.34
C VAL A 35 -0.43 14.58 -1.47
N GLU A 36 -0.51 14.14 -0.22
CA GLU A 36 0.58 14.24 0.73
C GLU A 36 1.59 13.10 0.50
N PRO A 37 2.91 13.35 0.43
CA PRO A 37 3.93 12.30 0.31
C PRO A 37 3.80 11.20 1.37
N ARG A 38 3.28 11.55 2.57
CA ARG A 38 2.99 10.62 3.65
C ARG A 38 1.96 9.54 3.28
N GLN A 39 0.97 9.84 2.45
CA GLN A 39 -0.03 8.87 2.02
C GLN A 39 0.60 7.82 1.08
N THR A 40 1.40 8.29 0.11
CA THR A 40 2.16 7.41 -0.80
C THR A 40 3.18 6.56 -0.02
N TRP A 41 3.83 7.13 0.99
CA TRP A 41 4.71 6.40 1.91
C TRP A 41 3.98 5.27 2.66
N GLN A 42 2.78 5.53 3.19
CA GLN A 42 1.97 4.51 3.90
C GLN A 42 1.60 3.32 2.99
N MET A 43 1.30 3.59 1.72
CA MET A 43 1.00 2.53 0.75
C MET A 43 2.24 1.70 0.41
N LEU A 44 3.41 2.33 0.31
CA LEU A 44 4.69 1.64 0.13
C LEU A 44 5.04 0.75 1.34
N ASP A 45 4.87 1.26 2.56
CA ASP A 45 5.07 0.49 3.80
C ASP A 45 4.11 -0.72 3.87
N TYR A 46 2.83 -0.51 3.55
CA TYR A 46 1.83 -1.58 3.50
C TYR A 46 2.20 -2.69 2.50
N ILE A 47 2.56 -2.33 1.25
CA ILE A 47 3.04 -3.29 0.24
C ILE A 47 4.28 -4.04 0.73
N ALA A 48 5.20 -3.36 1.44
CA ALA A 48 6.42 -3.98 1.92
C ALA A 48 6.19 -5.03 3.02
N VAL A 49 5.13 -4.88 3.82
CA VAL A 49 4.81 -5.78 4.93
C VAL A 49 3.87 -6.91 4.51
N ASP A 50 2.77 -6.59 3.82
CA ASP A 50 1.65 -7.52 3.64
C ASP A 50 1.69 -8.31 2.29
N TYR A 51 2.53 -7.92 1.31
CA TYR A 51 2.64 -8.65 0.02
C TYR A 51 2.97 -10.15 0.16
N ALA A 52 3.72 -10.53 1.20
CA ALA A 52 4.05 -11.93 1.47
C ALA A 52 2.84 -12.80 1.88
N ALA A 53 1.74 -12.19 2.32
CA ALA A 53 0.46 -12.88 2.55
C ALA A 53 -0.36 -13.03 1.25
N ALA A 54 -0.18 -12.12 0.30
CA ALA A 54 -0.83 -12.16 -1.01
C ALA A 54 -0.16 -13.16 -1.97
N VAL A 55 1.18 -13.21 -2.03
CA VAL A 55 1.97 -14.00 -2.99
C VAL A 55 3.15 -14.70 -2.31
N HIS A 56 3.38 -15.96 -2.68
CA HIS A 56 4.56 -16.72 -2.27
C HIS A 56 5.04 -17.65 -3.40
N GLY A 57 6.34 -17.61 -3.73
CA GLY A 57 6.94 -18.47 -4.74
C GLY A 57 6.28 -18.38 -6.13
N GLY A 58 5.89 -17.18 -6.56
CA GLY A 58 5.19 -16.94 -7.82
C GLY A 58 3.70 -17.31 -7.83
N ARG A 59 3.13 -17.79 -6.71
CA ARG A 59 1.72 -18.19 -6.59
C ARG A 59 0.95 -17.19 -5.75
N ILE A 60 -0.25 -16.84 -6.23
CA ILE A 60 -1.23 -16.09 -5.45
C ILE A 60 -1.74 -17.01 -4.32
N LEU A 61 -1.55 -16.58 -3.07
CA LEU A 61 -2.08 -17.25 -1.88
C LEU A 61 -3.47 -16.70 -1.52
N SER A 62 -3.67 -15.40 -1.68
CA SER A 62 -4.95 -14.73 -1.44
C SER A 62 -5.31 -13.82 -2.63
N PRO A 63 -6.34 -14.16 -3.42
CA PRO A 63 -6.71 -13.37 -4.61
C PRO A 63 -7.17 -11.94 -4.32
N GLY A 64 -7.83 -11.70 -3.18
CA GLY A 64 -8.27 -10.36 -2.77
C GLY A 64 -7.08 -9.48 -2.42
N GLU A 65 -6.25 -9.94 -1.48
CA GLU A 65 -5.03 -9.24 -1.06
C GLU A 65 -4.11 -8.97 -2.27
N TYR A 66 -3.98 -9.93 -3.20
CA TYR A 66 -3.18 -9.72 -4.42
C TYR A 66 -3.74 -8.62 -5.34
N ALA A 67 -5.07 -8.50 -5.45
CA ALA A 67 -5.69 -7.38 -6.16
C ALA A 67 -5.41 -6.04 -5.45
N GLU A 68 -5.50 -5.99 -4.12
CA GLU A 68 -5.13 -4.80 -3.33
C GLU A 68 -3.65 -4.42 -3.52
N MET A 69 -2.73 -5.39 -3.60
CA MET A 69 -1.31 -5.11 -3.92
C MET A 69 -1.14 -4.49 -5.31
N GLN A 70 -1.92 -4.91 -6.31
CA GLN A 70 -1.92 -4.31 -7.65
C GLN A 70 -2.50 -2.89 -7.62
N GLU A 71 -3.62 -2.69 -6.94
CA GLU A 71 -4.26 -1.38 -6.77
C GLU A 71 -3.33 -0.38 -6.07
N PHE A 72 -2.70 -0.78 -4.95
CA PHE A 72 -1.79 0.09 -4.22
C PHE A 72 -0.50 0.39 -5.00
N ALA A 73 0.09 -0.57 -5.73
CA ALA A 73 1.26 -0.30 -6.57
C ALA A 73 0.92 0.71 -7.69
N SER A 74 -0.24 0.56 -8.34
CA SER A 74 -0.74 1.48 -9.38
C SER A 74 -1.06 2.87 -8.81
N ALA A 75 -1.68 2.94 -7.64
CA ALA A 75 -2.03 4.19 -6.98
C ALA A 75 -0.80 4.92 -6.43
N VAL A 76 0.23 4.23 -5.91
CA VAL A 76 1.55 4.83 -5.59
C VAL A 76 2.13 5.52 -6.82
N ARG A 77 2.19 4.82 -7.95
CA ARG A 77 2.70 5.35 -9.22
C ARG A 77 1.94 6.62 -9.64
N THR A 78 0.61 6.58 -9.56
CA THR A 78 -0.27 7.70 -9.92
C THR A 78 -0.06 8.90 -8.99
N GLN A 79 0.03 8.67 -7.67
CA GLN A 79 0.27 9.73 -6.68
C GLN A 79 1.63 10.41 -6.87
N LEU A 80 2.69 9.65 -7.17
CA LEU A 80 4.01 10.21 -7.47
C LEU A 80 4.01 11.17 -8.68
N GLN A 81 3.08 11.01 -9.63
CA GLN A 81 2.90 11.95 -10.74
C GLN A 81 2.15 13.24 -10.35
N THR A 82 1.38 13.23 -9.26
CA THR A 82 0.61 14.40 -8.78
C THR A 82 1.32 15.18 -7.68
N LEU A 83 2.38 14.63 -7.08
CA LEU A 83 3.23 15.35 -6.14
C LEU A 83 3.92 16.56 -6.81
N PRO A 84 4.23 17.63 -6.04
CA PRO A 84 5.07 18.73 -6.50
C PRO A 84 6.39 18.23 -7.10
N ALA A 85 6.83 18.86 -8.19
CA ALA A 85 8.03 18.45 -8.91
C ALA A 85 9.28 18.54 -8.02
N SER A 86 10.05 17.46 -7.97
CA SER A 86 11.34 17.37 -7.26
C SER A 86 12.43 16.77 -8.16
N PRO A 87 13.73 17.00 -7.87
CA PRO A 87 14.83 16.36 -8.61
C PRO A 87 14.80 14.82 -8.58
N GLN A 88 14.13 14.24 -7.58
CA GLN A 88 14.03 12.79 -7.36
C GLN A 88 12.84 12.17 -8.11
N GLN A 89 11.82 12.95 -8.50
CA GLN A 89 10.57 12.47 -9.09
C GLN A 89 10.77 11.51 -10.29
N PRO A 90 11.69 11.76 -11.26
CA PRO A 90 11.91 10.81 -12.35
C PRO A 90 12.42 9.44 -11.90
N ARG A 91 13.25 9.38 -10.85
CA ARG A 91 13.75 8.14 -10.25
C ARG A 91 12.65 7.41 -9.47
N LEU A 92 11.83 8.14 -8.72
CA LEU A 92 10.68 7.58 -8.00
C LEU A 92 9.65 6.97 -8.97
N LEU A 93 9.35 7.64 -10.09
CA LEU A 93 8.46 7.11 -11.12
C LEU A 93 9.01 5.84 -11.78
N ALA A 94 10.30 5.81 -12.14
CA ALA A 94 10.92 4.62 -12.71
C ALA A 94 10.94 3.43 -11.71
N ARG A 95 11.10 3.69 -10.41
CA ARG A 95 10.96 2.65 -9.36
C ARG A 95 9.52 2.21 -9.17
N ALA A 96 8.54 3.11 -9.32
CA ALA A 96 7.12 2.75 -9.27
C ALA A 96 6.72 1.84 -10.44
N ASP A 97 7.21 2.12 -11.66
CA ASP A 97 7.04 1.22 -12.81
C ASP A 97 7.64 -0.17 -12.54
N GLN A 98 8.81 -0.25 -11.88
CA GLN A 98 9.42 -1.51 -11.44
C GLN A 98 8.60 -2.24 -10.37
N LEU A 99 8.01 -1.51 -9.41
CA LEU A 99 7.17 -2.08 -8.35
C LEU A 99 5.88 -2.69 -8.93
N VAL A 100 5.19 -1.96 -9.82
CA VAL A 100 4.00 -2.46 -10.53
C VAL A 100 4.35 -3.73 -11.32
N ALA A 101 5.42 -3.71 -12.11
CA ALA A 101 5.86 -4.88 -12.87
C ALA A 101 6.23 -6.08 -11.98
N ALA A 102 6.89 -5.85 -10.83
CA ALA A 102 7.22 -6.90 -9.88
C ALA A 102 5.96 -7.54 -9.27
N VAL A 103 4.97 -6.73 -8.89
CA VAL A 103 3.66 -7.20 -8.39
C VAL A 103 2.95 -8.02 -9.47
N ASP A 104 2.81 -7.50 -10.70
CA ASP A 104 2.12 -8.17 -11.81
C ASP A 104 2.76 -9.50 -12.22
N LEU A 105 4.09 -9.59 -12.16
CA LEU A 105 4.85 -10.82 -12.42
C LEU A 105 4.83 -11.81 -11.26
N LYS A 106 4.18 -11.49 -10.13
CA LYS A 106 4.19 -12.26 -8.87
C LYS A 106 5.62 -12.54 -8.39
N ALA A 107 6.46 -11.49 -8.40
CA ALA A 107 7.84 -11.57 -7.97
C ALA A 107 7.98 -12.07 -6.52
N ASP A 108 9.21 -12.39 -6.12
CA ASP A 108 9.48 -12.79 -4.74
C ASP A 108 9.15 -11.63 -3.77
N SER A 109 8.55 -11.96 -2.62
CA SER A 109 8.12 -10.95 -1.66
C SER A 109 9.28 -10.13 -1.09
N THR A 110 10.50 -10.70 -1.02
CA THR A 110 11.69 -9.95 -0.63
C THR A 110 12.09 -8.89 -1.66
N GLN A 111 11.87 -9.15 -2.96
CA GLN A 111 12.12 -8.18 -4.03
C GLN A 111 11.11 -7.03 -3.94
N VAL A 112 9.81 -7.34 -3.83
CA VAL A 112 8.74 -6.34 -3.71
C VAL A 112 8.94 -5.48 -2.47
N ALA A 113 9.20 -6.09 -1.30
CA ALA A 113 9.48 -5.36 -0.06
C ALA A 113 10.76 -4.52 -0.12
N THR A 114 11.76 -4.89 -0.93
CA THR A 114 12.98 -4.11 -1.11
C THR A 114 12.74 -2.89 -2.00
N LEU A 115 12.01 -3.05 -3.10
CA LEU A 115 11.58 -1.94 -3.95
C LEU A 115 10.73 -0.93 -3.17
N ALA A 116 9.70 -1.42 -2.46
CA ALA A 116 8.76 -0.58 -1.76
C ALA A 116 9.42 0.23 -0.62
N ARG A 117 10.25 -0.40 0.23
CA ARG A 117 11.01 0.33 1.27
C ARG A 117 12.02 1.32 0.67
N GLY A 118 12.77 0.92 -0.36
CA GLY A 118 13.71 1.82 -1.03
C GLY A 118 13.06 3.02 -1.73
N MET A 119 11.78 2.91 -2.12
CA MET A 119 10.97 4.05 -2.56
C MET A 119 10.46 4.89 -1.39
N ALA A 120 10.08 4.26 -0.28
CA ALA A 120 9.59 4.95 0.92
C ALA A 120 10.70 5.81 1.55
N ASP A 121 11.93 5.30 1.59
CA ASP A 121 13.12 6.03 2.02
C ASP A 121 13.45 7.20 1.06
N ASP A 122 13.48 6.94 -0.26
CA ASP A 122 13.73 7.97 -1.28
C ASP A 122 12.66 9.10 -1.23
N LEU A 123 11.40 8.78 -0.94
CA LEU A 123 10.27 9.71 -0.97
C LEU A 123 10.26 10.72 0.20
N LEU A 124 10.91 10.38 1.32
CA LEU A 124 11.01 11.24 2.50
C LEU A 124 12.42 11.83 2.69
N ALA A 125 13.30 11.66 1.71
CA ALA A 125 14.61 12.31 1.69
C ALA A 125 14.50 13.71 1.06
N ASP A 126 15.02 14.73 1.76
CA ASP A 126 15.04 16.14 1.30
C ASP A 126 15.93 16.34 0.04
#